data_AF-A0A1D6MDS0-F1
#
_entry.id   AF-A0A1D6MDS0-F1
#
_cell.length_a   1.000
_cell.length_b   1.000
_cell.length_c   1.000
_cell.angle_alpha   90.00
_cell.angle_beta   90.00
_cell.angle_gamma   90.00
#
_symmetry.space_group_name_H-M   'P 1'
#
loop_
_entity.id
_entity.type
_entity.pdbx_description
1 polymer ?
#
loop_
_entity_poly.entity_id
_entity_poly.type
_entity_poly.pdbx_seq_one_letter_code
_entity_poly.pdbx_strand_id
1 'polypeptide(L)'
;MRINCCSIRRNKALRRMCFSARGAVSSTQCVLTSDAGPDTLVVRTSFRRNYADPNEVAAVILGGGTGTQLFPLTSTRATPAVPIGGCYRLIDIPMSNCFNSGINKIFVMTQFNSASLNRHIHRTYLGGGINFTDGSVEVLAATQMPGEAAGWFQGTADAVRKFIWVLEDYYKHKAIEHILILSGDQLYRMDYMELVQKHVDDNADITLSCAPVGERYVITSGF
;
A
#
# COMPACT_ATOMS: atom_id res chain seq x y z
N MET A 1 16.72 -8.50 9.48
CA MET A 1 15.69 -8.74 8.45
C MET A 1 14.69 -9.78 8.94
N ARG A 2 13.70 -9.34 9.69
CA ARG A 2 12.51 -10.10 10.10
C ARG A 2 11.47 -9.96 9.00
N ILE A 3 11.23 -11.04 8.26
CA ILE A 3 10.23 -11.10 7.19
C ILE A 3 8.98 -11.77 7.74
N ASN A 4 7.83 -11.16 7.54
CA ASN A 4 6.54 -11.70 7.96
C ASN A 4 5.61 -11.87 6.76
N CYS A 5 5.08 -13.08 6.55
CA CYS A 5 4.09 -13.34 5.50
C CYS A 5 2.70 -13.39 6.13
N CYS A 6 1.86 -12.42 5.76
CA CYS A 6 0.47 -12.40 6.16
C CYS A 6 -0.35 -13.19 5.13
N SER A 7 -0.88 -14.34 5.55
CA SER A 7 -1.89 -15.06 4.75
C SER A 7 -3.27 -14.48 5.02
N ILE A 8 -3.99 -14.12 3.95
CA ILE A 8 -5.40 -13.72 4.05
C ILE A 8 -6.23 -15.00 4.31
N ARG A 9 -6.49 -15.30 5.58
CA ARG A 9 -7.51 -16.29 5.95
C ARG A 9 -8.88 -15.64 5.78
N ARG A 10 -9.70 -16.15 4.85
CA ARG A 10 -11.13 -15.81 4.78
C ARG A 10 -11.86 -16.34 6.02
N ASN A 11 -11.78 -15.62 7.14
CA ASN A 11 -12.64 -15.87 8.28
C ASN A 11 -13.97 -15.13 8.05
N LYS A 12 -14.96 -15.86 7.52
CA LYS A 12 -16.37 -15.51 7.71
C LYS A 12 -16.75 -15.86 9.16
N ALA A 13 -16.54 -14.95 10.10
CA ALA A 13 -17.24 -14.97 11.37
C ALA A 13 -17.22 -13.59 12.03
N LEU A 14 -18.42 -13.01 12.15
CA LEU A 14 -18.86 -11.96 13.06
C LEU A 14 -17.80 -11.13 13.81
N ARG A 15 -17.83 -9.81 13.59
CA ARG A 15 -18.15 -8.86 14.66
C ARG A 15 -18.57 -7.50 14.08
N ARG A 16 -19.86 -7.21 14.20
CA ARG A 16 -20.35 -5.83 14.28
C ARG A 16 -19.83 -5.25 15.59
N MET A 17 -18.91 -4.30 15.52
CA MET A 17 -18.82 -3.25 16.51
C MET A 17 -18.71 -1.94 15.75
N CYS A 18 -19.78 -1.16 15.77
CA CYS A 18 -19.72 0.25 15.44
C CYS A 18 -18.75 0.90 16.43
N PHE A 19 -17.56 1.30 15.97
CA PHE A 19 -16.71 2.21 16.72
C PHE A 19 -16.74 3.56 16.02
N SER A 20 -17.46 4.48 16.64
CA SER A 20 -17.36 5.91 16.37
C SER A 20 -15.92 6.36 16.64
N ALA A 21 -15.32 7.01 15.66
CA ALA A 21 -14.03 7.66 15.77
C ALA A 21 -14.01 8.68 16.92
N ARG A 22 -13.02 8.55 17.79
CA ARG A 22 -12.22 9.59 18.46
C ARG A 22 -11.39 8.90 19.54
N GLY A 23 -10.10 9.23 19.60
CA GLY A 23 -9.11 8.59 20.47
C GLY A 23 -9.67 8.22 21.85
N ALA A 24 -9.85 6.92 22.07
CA ALA A 24 -10.29 6.38 23.35
C ALA A 24 -9.17 5.49 23.88
N VAL A 25 -8.54 5.95 24.96
CA VAL A 25 -7.75 5.10 25.86
C VAL A 25 -8.69 4.00 26.35
N SER A 26 -8.51 2.77 25.87
CA SER A 26 -9.25 1.62 26.41
C SER A 26 -8.57 1.19 27.71
N SER A 27 -9.05 1.70 28.84
CA SER A 27 -8.70 1.20 30.15
C SER A 27 -9.66 0.05 30.51
N THR A 28 -9.26 -1.18 30.24
CA THR A 28 -9.93 -2.35 30.83
C THR A 28 -9.42 -2.54 32.25
N GLN A 29 -10.31 -2.33 33.23
CA GLN A 29 -10.07 -2.75 34.61
C GLN A 29 -10.52 -4.21 34.77
N CYS A 30 -9.59 -5.10 35.08
CA CYS A 30 -9.91 -6.40 35.66
C CYS A 30 -9.76 -6.30 37.19
N VAL A 31 -10.85 -6.55 37.91
CA VAL A 31 -10.83 -6.69 39.37
C VAL A 31 -10.86 -8.18 39.67
N LEU A 32 -9.76 -8.73 40.17
CA LEU A 32 -9.72 -10.08 40.71
C LEU A 32 -10.12 -9.99 42.18
N THR A 33 -11.30 -10.50 42.53
CA THR A 33 -11.62 -10.90 43.90
C THR A 33 -11.85 -12.42 43.87
N SER A 34 -11.42 -13.22 44.83
CA SER A 34 -11.56 -13.04 46.28
C SER A 34 -10.46 -13.76 47.06
N ASP A 35 -9.45 -13.03 47.54
CA ASP A 35 -8.83 -13.16 48.87
C ASP A 35 -7.53 -12.34 48.90
N ALA A 36 -7.61 -11.06 49.28
CA ALA A 36 -6.48 -10.32 49.83
C ALA A 36 -6.94 -8.99 50.43
N GLY A 37 -6.26 -8.56 51.49
CA GLY A 37 -6.56 -7.44 52.37
C GLY A 37 -6.54 -6.03 51.74
N PRO A 38 -6.41 -4.96 52.55
CA PRO A 38 -6.73 -3.57 52.16
C PRO A 38 -5.84 -2.96 51.05
N ASP A 39 -4.86 -3.69 50.52
CA ASP A 39 -4.00 -3.24 49.43
C ASP A 39 -4.55 -3.74 48.09
N THR A 40 -5.62 -3.10 47.63
CA THR A 40 -6.17 -3.33 46.29
C THR A 40 -5.16 -2.85 45.23
N LEU A 41 -4.39 -3.77 44.65
CA LEU A 41 -3.50 -3.50 43.54
C LEU A 41 -4.31 -3.22 42.27
N VAL A 42 -4.53 -1.95 41.97
CA VAL A 42 -5.11 -1.50 40.69
C VAL A 42 -4.04 -1.62 39.61
N VAL A 43 -3.99 -2.77 38.93
CA VAL A 43 -3.13 -2.93 37.75
C VAL A 43 -3.74 -2.15 36.59
N ARG A 44 -3.29 -0.91 36.40
CA ARG A 44 -3.58 -0.14 35.19
C ARG A 44 -2.71 -0.66 34.05
N THR A 45 -3.13 -1.73 33.36
CA THR A 45 -2.52 -2.05 32.07
C THR A 45 -3.00 -1.03 31.04
N SER A 46 -2.25 0.06 30.86
CA SER A 46 -2.40 0.90 29.68
C SER A 46 -1.76 0.16 28.50
N PHE A 47 -2.51 -0.73 27.85
CA PHE A 47 -2.12 -1.23 26.54
C PHE A 47 -2.23 -0.06 25.56
N ARG A 48 -1.14 0.68 25.36
CA ARG A 48 -0.97 1.53 24.18
C ARG A 48 -0.84 0.58 23.00
N ARG A 49 -1.96 0.27 22.35
CA ARG A 49 -1.90 -0.36 21.04
C ARG A 49 -1.47 0.76 20.08
N ASN A 50 -0.24 0.68 19.59
CA ASN A 50 0.24 1.61 18.56
C ASN A 50 -0.58 1.33 17.30
N TYR A 51 -1.55 2.19 17.00
CA TYR A 51 -2.33 2.10 15.78
C TYR A 51 -1.56 2.81 14.67
N ALA A 52 -1.42 2.19 13.50
CA ALA A 52 -0.76 2.81 12.36
C ALA A 52 -1.60 4.00 11.86
N ASP A 53 -0.99 5.18 11.70
CA ASP A 53 -1.65 6.33 11.08
C ASP A 53 -1.56 6.22 9.56
N PRO A 54 -2.68 6.24 8.80
CA PRO A 54 -2.65 6.29 7.34
C PRO A 54 -1.83 7.45 6.77
N ASN A 55 -1.68 8.56 7.51
CA ASN A 55 -0.89 9.70 7.08
C ASN A 55 0.62 9.42 7.09
N GLU A 56 1.08 8.47 7.91
CA GLU A 56 2.50 8.08 7.98
C GLU A 56 2.86 7.03 6.90
N VAL A 57 1.91 6.65 6.05
CA VAL A 57 2.09 5.64 5.00
C VAL A 57 2.15 6.32 3.63
N ALA A 58 3.16 5.96 2.83
CA ALA A 58 3.21 6.27 1.41
C ALA A 58 3.09 5.01 0.55
N ALA A 59 2.26 5.07 -0.49
CA ALA A 59 2.09 3.98 -1.44
C ALA A 59 2.94 4.21 -2.69
N VAL A 60 3.71 3.21 -3.10
CA VAL A 60 4.46 3.17 -4.36
C VAL A 60 3.85 2.10 -5.25
N ILE A 61 3.13 2.53 -6.28
CA ILE A 61 2.51 1.66 -7.28
C ILE A 61 3.47 1.46 -8.44
N LEU A 62 3.82 0.21 -8.69
CA LEU A 62 4.72 -0.20 -9.75
C LEU A 62 3.88 -0.54 -10.98
N GLY A 63 3.95 0.32 -12.00
CA GLY A 63 3.21 0.21 -13.25
C GLY A 63 3.70 -0.88 -14.21
N GLY A 64 4.56 -1.79 -13.74
CA GLY A 64 5.01 -2.97 -14.50
C GLY A 64 5.89 -2.67 -15.72
N GLY A 65 6.38 -3.75 -16.32
CA GLY A 65 7.20 -3.73 -17.53
C GLY A 65 6.38 -3.70 -18.82
N THR A 66 6.95 -4.22 -19.91
CA THR A 66 6.43 -4.14 -21.30
C THR A 66 5.04 -4.74 -21.53
N GLY A 67 4.46 -5.50 -20.58
CA GLY A 67 3.07 -5.96 -20.67
C GLY A 67 2.81 -6.94 -21.80
N THR A 68 3.80 -7.76 -22.14
CA THR A 68 3.76 -8.71 -23.28
C THR A 68 2.61 -9.71 -23.18
N GLN A 69 2.17 -10.06 -21.96
CA GLN A 69 1.06 -11.00 -21.72
C GLN A 69 -0.30 -10.47 -22.18
N LEU A 70 -0.47 -9.15 -22.25
CA LEU A 70 -1.72 -8.50 -22.65
C LEU A 70 -1.64 -7.91 -24.06
N PHE A 71 -0.64 -8.32 -24.85
CA PHE A 71 -0.60 -7.96 -26.26
C PHE A 71 -1.87 -8.46 -26.98
N PRO A 72 -2.55 -7.65 -27.82
CA PRO A 72 -2.15 -6.34 -28.36
C PRO A 72 -2.62 -5.10 -27.57
N LEU A 73 -3.29 -5.27 -26.42
CA LEU A 73 -3.85 -4.15 -25.64
C LEU A 73 -2.79 -3.20 -25.07
N THR A 74 -1.55 -3.68 -24.89
CA THR A 74 -0.40 -2.94 -24.38
C THR A 74 0.49 -2.34 -25.47
N SER A 75 0.12 -2.47 -26.75
CA SER A 75 0.90 -1.94 -27.89
C SER A 75 1.12 -0.42 -27.83
N THR A 76 0.12 0.32 -27.38
CA THR A 76 0.09 1.80 -27.38
C THR A 76 -0.01 2.41 -25.99
N ARG A 77 -0.03 1.59 -24.93
CA ARG A 77 -0.27 2.01 -23.55
C ARG A 77 0.42 1.09 -22.56
N ALA A 78 0.77 1.62 -21.39
CA ALA A 78 1.27 0.81 -20.29
C ALA A 78 0.22 -0.22 -19.83
N THR A 79 0.65 -1.36 -19.30
CA THR A 79 -0.19 -2.35 -18.61
C THR A 79 -1.21 -1.72 -17.64
N PRO A 80 -0.83 -0.84 -16.69
CA PRO A 80 -1.77 -0.20 -15.77
C PRO A 80 -2.80 0.71 -16.46
N ALA A 81 -2.53 1.16 -17.69
CA ALA A 81 -3.44 2.00 -18.46
C ALA A 81 -4.45 1.20 -19.29
N VAL A 82 -4.40 -0.14 -19.26
CA VAL A 82 -5.36 -1.00 -19.95
C VAL A 82 -6.76 -0.81 -19.34
N PRO A 83 -7.79 -0.54 -20.17
CA PRO A 83 -9.15 -0.35 -19.71
C PRO A 83 -9.79 -1.66 -19.25
N ILE A 84 -10.57 -1.60 -18.17
CA ILE A 84 -11.32 -2.70 -17.57
C ILE A 84 -12.74 -2.22 -17.23
N GLY A 85 -13.72 -3.10 -17.40
CA GLY A 85 -15.10 -2.84 -16.94
C GLY A 85 -15.75 -1.62 -17.62
N GLY A 86 -15.36 -1.30 -18.85
CA GLY A 86 -15.90 -0.19 -19.65
C GLY A 86 -15.31 1.18 -19.30
N CYS A 87 -15.39 1.60 -18.03
CA CYS A 87 -15.06 2.97 -17.61
C CYS A 87 -13.79 3.11 -16.75
N TYR A 88 -13.17 1.99 -16.35
CA TYR A 88 -12.02 1.99 -15.44
C TYR A 88 -10.75 1.52 -16.15
N ARG A 89 -9.62 1.66 -15.48
CA ARG A 89 -8.32 1.11 -15.87
C ARG A 89 -7.73 0.26 -14.75
N LEU A 90 -6.78 -0.59 -15.06
CA LEU A 90 -6.09 -1.42 -14.06
C LEU A 90 -5.55 -0.60 -12.88
N ILE A 91 -4.96 0.57 -13.16
CA ILE A 91 -4.44 1.47 -12.12
C ILE A 91 -5.50 1.96 -11.11
N ASP A 92 -6.77 1.99 -11.50
CA ASP A 92 -7.83 2.49 -10.62
C ASP A 92 -8.07 1.54 -9.44
N ILE A 93 -7.70 0.27 -9.57
CA ILE A 93 -7.84 -0.73 -8.51
C ILE A 93 -6.91 -0.43 -7.32
N PRO A 94 -5.57 -0.41 -7.47
CA PRO A 94 -4.69 -0.08 -6.36
C PRO A 94 -4.90 1.36 -5.87
N MET A 95 -5.22 2.32 -6.74
CA MET A 95 -5.55 3.69 -6.35
C MET A 95 -6.79 3.74 -5.43
N SER A 96 -7.87 3.06 -5.82
CA SER A 96 -9.10 3.00 -5.01
C SER A 96 -8.85 2.29 -3.68
N ASN A 97 -8.03 1.24 -3.65
CA ASN A 97 -7.65 0.59 -2.40
C ASN A 97 -6.86 1.55 -1.49
N CYS A 98 -5.92 2.33 -2.01
CA CYS A 98 -5.19 3.33 -1.24
C CYS A 98 -6.13 4.36 -0.61
N PHE A 99 -7.04 4.94 -1.40
CA PHE A 99 -7.99 5.92 -0.91
C PHE A 99 -8.98 5.35 0.10
N ASN A 100 -9.48 4.14 -0.13
CA ASN A 100 -10.37 3.46 0.82
C ASN A 100 -9.66 3.14 2.15
N SER A 101 -8.33 2.96 2.12
CA SER A 101 -7.48 2.79 3.30
C SER A 101 -7.02 4.11 3.92
N GLY A 102 -7.42 5.27 3.38
CA GLY A 102 -7.01 6.59 3.86
C GLY A 102 -5.58 7.01 3.49
N ILE A 103 -4.91 6.26 2.62
CA ILE A 103 -3.55 6.54 2.16
C ILE A 103 -3.61 7.51 0.98
N ASN A 104 -3.21 8.76 1.23
CA ASN A 104 -3.33 9.85 0.26
C ASN A 104 -1.99 10.23 -0.40
N LYS A 105 -0.87 9.63 0.03
CA LYS A 105 0.48 9.85 -0.52
C LYS A 105 0.80 8.70 -1.46
N ILE A 106 0.67 8.92 -2.77
CA ILE A 106 0.74 7.86 -3.78
C ILE A 106 1.73 8.24 -4.90
N PHE A 107 2.70 7.37 -5.14
CA PHE A 107 3.66 7.46 -6.23
C PHE A 107 3.39 6.37 -7.24
N VAL A 108 3.25 6.71 -8.51
CA VAL A 108 3.05 5.74 -9.59
C VAL A 108 4.30 5.70 -10.46
N MET A 109 5.04 4.60 -10.40
CA MET A 109 6.23 4.38 -11.22
C MET A 109 5.86 3.73 -12.53
N THR A 110 6.28 4.30 -13.66
CA THR A 110 6.00 3.74 -14.98
C THR A 110 7.21 3.83 -15.89
N GLN A 111 7.44 2.76 -16.66
CA GLN A 111 8.55 2.68 -17.60
C GLN A 111 8.11 3.08 -19.02
N PHE A 112 7.06 2.45 -19.54
CA PHE A 112 6.66 2.53 -20.95
C PHE A 112 5.34 3.31 -21.13
N ASN A 113 5.19 4.00 -22.28
CA ASN A 113 3.92 4.55 -22.76
C ASN A 113 3.07 5.29 -21.69
N SER A 114 3.74 6.17 -20.92
CA SER A 114 3.18 6.86 -19.74
C SER A 114 2.17 7.95 -20.07
N ALA A 115 2.14 8.49 -21.28
CA ALA A 115 1.28 9.63 -21.65
C ALA A 115 -0.21 9.36 -21.37
N SER A 116 -0.72 8.18 -21.76
CA SER A 116 -2.12 7.81 -21.55
C SER A 116 -2.44 7.62 -20.05
N LEU A 117 -1.48 7.12 -19.28
CA LEU A 117 -1.59 6.90 -17.83
C LEU A 117 -1.59 8.24 -17.09
N ASN A 118 -0.62 9.12 -17.38
CA ASN A 118 -0.51 10.46 -16.80
C ASN A 118 -1.78 11.26 -17.05
N ARG A 119 -2.30 11.25 -18.28
CA ARG A 119 -3.55 11.95 -18.61
C ARG A 119 -4.73 11.42 -17.81
N HIS A 120 -4.82 10.11 -17.61
CA HIS A 120 -5.88 9.49 -16.80
C HIS A 120 -5.77 9.88 -15.34
N ILE A 121 -4.58 9.73 -14.75
CA ILE A 121 -4.36 10.06 -13.34
C ILE A 121 -4.64 11.54 -13.09
N HIS A 122 -4.14 12.42 -13.97
CA HIS A 122 -4.35 13.85 -13.84
C HIS A 122 -5.84 14.22 -13.98
N ARG A 123 -6.57 13.64 -14.94
CA ARG A 123 -8.00 13.95 -15.11
C ARG A 123 -8.87 13.41 -13.97
N THR A 124 -8.59 12.19 -13.53
CA THR A 124 -9.45 11.47 -12.58
C THR A 124 -9.19 11.88 -11.14
N TYR A 125 -7.91 12.03 -10.75
CA TYR A 125 -7.52 12.23 -9.35
C TYR A 125 -7.04 13.65 -9.05
N LEU A 126 -6.47 14.39 -10.02
CA LEU A 126 -5.94 15.74 -9.79
C LEU A 126 -6.88 16.85 -10.29
N GLY A 127 -7.59 16.64 -11.40
CA GLY A 127 -8.44 17.65 -12.05
C GLY A 127 -9.88 17.73 -11.55
N GLY A 128 -10.32 16.78 -10.72
CA GLY A 128 -11.71 16.63 -10.27
C GLY A 128 -12.07 17.35 -8.96
N GLY A 129 -11.18 18.14 -8.37
CA GLY A 129 -11.46 18.86 -7.12
C GLY A 129 -11.39 18.02 -5.84
N ILE A 130 -10.71 16.86 -5.88
CA ILE A 130 -10.31 16.16 -4.65
C ILE A 130 -9.17 17.00 -4.04
N ASN A 131 -9.54 17.98 -3.22
CA ASN A 131 -8.59 18.81 -2.49
C ASN A 131 -7.93 17.95 -1.42
N PHE A 132 -6.79 17.37 -1.77
CA PHE A 132 -5.92 16.70 -0.83
C PHE A 132 -5.30 17.77 0.07
N THR A 133 -5.78 17.89 1.30
CA THR A 133 -5.17 18.83 2.27
C THR A 133 -3.70 18.45 2.59
N ASP A 134 -3.34 17.17 2.44
CA ASP A 134 -1.94 16.67 2.55
C ASP A 134 -1.60 15.50 1.60
N GLY A 135 -2.53 15.07 0.75
CA GLY A 135 -2.28 14.02 -0.24
C GLY A 135 -1.54 14.52 -1.48
N SER A 136 -0.74 13.64 -2.07
CA SER A 136 0.01 13.90 -3.30
C SER A 136 -0.03 12.65 -4.16
N VAL A 137 -0.53 12.77 -5.39
CA VAL A 137 -0.48 11.70 -6.39
C VAL A 137 0.48 12.12 -7.49
N GLU A 138 1.63 11.47 -7.55
CA GLU A 138 2.70 11.82 -8.49
C GLU A 138 3.03 10.64 -9.40
N VAL A 139 3.20 10.91 -10.70
CA VAL A 139 3.58 9.88 -11.67
C VAL A 139 5.05 10.03 -12.03
N LEU A 140 5.84 9.07 -11.58
CA LEU A 140 7.29 8.98 -11.80
C LEU A 140 7.54 8.12 -13.04
N ALA A 141 7.64 8.79 -14.19
CA ALA A 141 8.01 8.13 -15.43
C ALA A 141 9.54 7.94 -15.49
N ALA A 142 9.99 6.80 -16.02
CA ALA A 142 11.40 6.59 -16.33
C ALA A 142 11.87 7.68 -17.32
N THR A 143 12.71 8.59 -16.84
CA THR A 143 13.36 9.60 -17.67
C THR A 143 14.82 9.19 -17.87
N GLN A 144 15.37 9.44 -19.05
CA GLN A 144 16.82 9.31 -19.25
C GLN A 144 17.52 10.36 -18.37
N MET A 145 18.23 9.94 -17.33
CA MET A 145 19.09 10.83 -16.55
C MET A 145 20.38 11.11 -17.34
N PRO A 146 20.83 12.37 -17.44
CA PRO A 146 22.10 12.70 -18.09
C PRO A 146 23.26 11.98 -17.36
N GLY A 147 24.02 11.14 -18.07
CA GLY A 147 25.20 10.46 -17.54
C GLY A 147 25.05 8.98 -17.19
N GLU A 148 23.83 8.42 -17.20
CA GLU A 148 23.63 6.96 -17.22
C GLU A 148 23.49 6.46 -18.66
N ALA A 149 24.01 5.26 -18.96
CA ALA A 149 23.73 4.59 -20.21
C ALA A 149 22.20 4.51 -20.38
N ALA A 150 21.69 4.93 -21.55
CA ALA A 150 20.26 5.01 -21.88
C ALA A 150 19.50 3.74 -21.47
N GLY A 151 19.01 3.72 -20.23
CA GLY A 151 18.71 2.48 -19.54
C GLY A 151 17.38 2.60 -18.81
N TRP A 152 16.39 1.93 -19.39
CA TRP A 152 15.17 1.51 -18.71
C TRP A 152 15.49 0.88 -17.36
N PHE A 153 14.54 0.86 -16.42
CA PHE A 153 14.81 0.20 -15.14
C PHE A 153 15.17 -1.27 -15.38
N GLN A 154 16.25 -1.73 -14.74
CA GLN A 154 16.68 -3.13 -14.84
C GLN A 154 15.70 -4.09 -14.15
N GLY A 155 14.82 -3.55 -13.30
CA GLY A 155 13.75 -4.28 -12.65
C GLY A 155 12.99 -3.36 -11.70
N THR A 156 12.08 -3.96 -10.94
CA THR A 156 11.24 -3.25 -9.97
C THR A 156 12.06 -2.59 -8.85
N ALA A 157 13.07 -3.31 -8.33
CA ALA A 157 13.95 -2.77 -7.29
C ALA A 157 14.81 -1.60 -7.81
N ASP A 158 15.25 -1.69 -9.07
CA ASP A 158 16.00 -0.61 -9.72
C ASP A 158 15.14 0.64 -9.92
N ALA A 159 13.86 0.46 -10.25
CA ALA A 159 12.90 1.56 -10.34
C ALA A 159 12.81 2.34 -9.01
N VAL A 160 12.63 1.63 -7.90
CA VAL A 160 12.59 2.25 -6.56
C VAL A 160 13.92 2.92 -6.25
N ARG A 161 15.05 2.25 -6.50
CA ARG A 161 16.41 2.78 -6.27
C ARG A 161 16.64 4.12 -6.96
N LYS A 162 16.29 4.25 -8.24
CA LYS A 162 16.50 5.49 -9.01
C LYS A 162 15.67 6.67 -8.52
N PHE A 163 14.56 6.41 -7.82
CA PHE A 163 13.68 7.44 -7.26
C PHE A 163 13.78 7.56 -5.73
N ILE A 164 14.77 6.93 -5.10
CA ILE A 164 15.01 7.08 -3.65
C ILE A 164 15.10 8.57 -3.27
N TRP A 165 15.78 9.39 -4.06
CA TRP A 165 15.92 10.83 -3.78
C TRP A 165 14.57 11.57 -3.73
N VAL A 166 13.59 11.18 -4.56
CA VAL A 166 12.23 11.74 -4.51
C VAL A 166 11.56 11.32 -3.21
N LEU A 167 11.64 10.03 -2.88
CA LEU A 167 11.05 9.50 -1.65
C LEU A 167 11.69 10.12 -0.41
N GLU A 168 13.00 10.34 -0.40
CA GLU A 168 13.76 11.03 0.66
C GLU A 168 13.32 12.46 0.92
N ASP A 169 13.03 13.21 -0.13
CA ASP A 169 12.49 14.56 0.01
C ASP A 169 11.14 14.52 0.74
N TYR A 170 10.27 13.58 0.34
CA TYR A 170 8.99 13.36 1.01
C TYR A 170 9.11 12.83 2.44
N TYR A 171 10.08 11.95 2.75
CA TYR A 171 10.33 11.49 4.13
C TYR A 171 10.64 12.66 5.06
N LYS A 172 11.48 13.59 4.60
CA LYS A 172 11.91 14.76 5.38
C LYS A 172 10.78 15.76 5.60
N HIS A 173 9.89 15.92 4.62
CA HIS A 173 8.86 16.94 4.65
C HIS A 173 7.49 16.47 5.14
N LYS A 174 7.18 15.17 5.07
CA LYS A 174 5.81 14.65 5.27
C LYS A 174 5.64 13.55 6.33
N ALA A 175 6.60 13.36 7.24
CA ALA A 175 6.51 12.38 8.34
C ALA A 175 6.01 10.99 7.87
N ILE A 176 6.67 10.42 6.87
CA ILE A 176 6.33 9.08 6.37
C ILE A 176 7.20 8.07 7.12
N GLU A 177 6.59 7.09 7.77
CA GLU A 177 7.28 6.01 8.49
C GLU A 177 7.23 4.67 7.74
N HIS A 178 6.22 4.47 6.88
CA HIS A 178 5.98 3.20 6.21
C HIS A 178 5.81 3.36 4.69
N ILE A 179 6.38 2.41 3.94
CA ILE A 179 6.27 2.32 2.48
C ILE A 179 5.46 1.10 2.11
N LEU A 180 4.37 1.31 1.40
CA LEU A 180 3.55 0.26 0.84
C LEU A 180 3.87 0.11 -0.66
N ILE A 181 4.46 -1.02 -1.04
CA ILE A 181 4.79 -1.32 -2.44
C ILE A 181 3.66 -2.16 -3.06
N LEU A 182 3.09 -1.68 -4.17
CA LEU A 182 1.91 -2.25 -4.82
C LEU A 182 2.17 -2.56 -6.29
N SER A 183 1.52 -3.61 -6.81
CA SER A 183 1.49 -3.88 -8.26
C SER A 183 0.34 -3.12 -8.93
N GLY A 184 0.61 -2.54 -10.10
CA GLY A 184 -0.35 -1.75 -10.89
C GLY A 184 -1.22 -2.55 -11.85
N ASP A 185 -1.06 -3.87 -11.92
CA ASP A 185 -1.65 -4.76 -12.93
C ASP A 185 -2.57 -5.86 -12.35
N GLN A 186 -2.74 -5.90 -11.04
CA GLN A 186 -3.55 -6.90 -10.35
C GLN A 186 -4.95 -6.38 -10.03
N LEU A 187 -5.96 -7.22 -10.25
CA LEU A 187 -7.36 -6.94 -9.91
C LEU A 187 -7.71 -7.57 -8.56
N TYR A 188 -7.82 -6.75 -7.51
CA TYR A 188 -8.15 -7.18 -6.16
C TYR A 188 -8.73 -6.03 -5.34
N ARG A 189 -9.36 -6.36 -4.22
CA ARG A 189 -9.79 -5.40 -3.21
C ARG A 189 -9.18 -5.77 -1.87
N MET A 190 -8.49 -4.83 -1.24
CA MET A 190 -7.82 -5.03 0.03
C MET A 190 -7.83 -3.71 0.82
N ASP A 191 -7.98 -3.82 2.14
CA ASP A 191 -7.66 -2.71 3.05
C ASP A 191 -6.19 -2.85 3.47
N TYR A 192 -5.37 -1.88 3.07
CA TYR A 192 -3.95 -1.88 3.38
C TYR A 192 -3.64 -1.55 4.83
N MET A 193 -4.54 -0.87 5.56
CA MET A 193 -4.29 -0.55 6.96
C MET A 193 -4.24 -1.80 7.83
N GLU A 194 -4.96 -2.87 7.47
CA GLU A 194 -4.82 -4.16 8.16
C GLU A 194 -3.41 -4.76 7.99
N LEU A 195 -2.79 -4.58 6.83
CA LEU A 195 -1.44 -5.04 6.54
C LEU A 195 -0.40 -4.20 7.29
N VAL A 196 -0.54 -2.87 7.27
CA VAL A 196 0.35 -1.94 7.96
C VAL A 196 0.23 -2.12 9.47
N GLN A 197 -0.98 -2.27 10.02
CA GLN A 197 -1.17 -2.52 11.44
C GLN A 197 -0.45 -3.80 11.88
N LYS A 198 -0.53 -4.87 11.07
CA LYS A 198 0.20 -6.10 11.36
C LYS A 198 1.71 -5.92 11.29
N HIS A 199 2.20 -5.13 10.33
CA HIS A 199 3.61 -4.80 10.23
C HIS A 199 4.13 -4.08 11.50
N VAL A 200 3.35 -3.13 12.02
CA VAL A 200 3.64 -2.42 13.27
C VAL A 200 3.54 -3.34 14.49
N ASP A 201 2.47 -4.12 14.61
CA ASP A 201 2.25 -5.05 15.73
C ASP A 201 3.38 -6.08 15.84
N ASP A 202 3.84 -6.61 14.70
CA ASP A 202 4.88 -7.64 14.65
C ASP A 202 6.31 -7.05 14.64
N ASN A 203 6.45 -5.71 14.57
CA ASN A 203 7.73 -5.00 14.45
C ASN A 203 8.67 -5.66 13.42
N ALA A 204 8.11 -5.93 12.24
CA ALA A 204 8.80 -6.63 11.15
C ALA A 204 9.60 -5.63 10.30
N ASP A 205 10.70 -6.08 9.70
CA ASP A 205 11.45 -5.24 8.74
C ASP A 205 10.70 -5.18 7.40
N ILE A 206 10.07 -6.30 6.99
CA ILE A 206 9.24 -6.40 5.78
C ILE A 206 8.04 -7.29 6.05
N THR A 207 6.86 -6.83 5.63
CA THR A 207 5.63 -7.62 5.65
C THR A 207 5.13 -7.88 4.22
N LEU A 208 4.87 -9.14 3.90
CA LEU A 208 4.39 -9.58 2.59
C LEU A 208 2.93 -10.04 2.68
N SER A 209 2.09 -9.57 1.77
CA SER A 209 0.72 -10.08 1.59
C SER A 209 0.75 -11.31 0.68
N CYS A 210 0.32 -12.45 1.21
CA CYS A 210 0.39 -13.74 0.55
C CYS A 210 -1.02 -14.29 0.30
N ALA A 211 -1.37 -14.54 -0.96
CA ALA A 211 -2.59 -15.26 -1.31
C ALA A 211 -2.33 -16.78 -1.23
N PRO A 212 -3.06 -17.54 -0.39
CA PRO A 212 -2.88 -18.99 -0.33
C PRO A 212 -3.36 -19.62 -1.64
N VAL A 213 -2.45 -20.35 -2.30
CA VAL A 213 -2.75 -21.14 -3.50
C VAL A 213 -2.64 -22.62 -3.17
N GLY A 214 -3.49 -23.45 -3.74
CA GLY A 214 -3.39 -24.90 -3.57
C GLY A 214 -2.12 -25.44 -4.22
N GLU A 215 -1.53 -26.50 -3.67
CA GLU A 215 -0.26 -27.09 -4.13
C GLU A 215 -0.22 -27.38 -5.64
N ARG A 216 -1.37 -27.73 -6.24
CA ARG A 216 -1.49 -27.99 -7.68
C ARG A 216 -1.21 -26.77 -8.58
N TYR A 217 -1.27 -25.56 -8.04
CA TYR A 217 -1.04 -24.31 -8.76
C TYR A 217 0.31 -23.67 -8.41
N VAL A 218 1.13 -24.32 -7.57
CA VAL A 218 2.51 -23.89 -7.32
C VAL A 218 3.33 -24.28 -8.53
N ILE A 219 3.29 -23.43 -9.55
CA ILE A 219 4.25 -23.49 -10.66
C ILE A 219 5.61 -23.17 -10.07
N THR A 220 6.52 -24.14 -10.11
CA THR A 220 7.96 -23.95 -9.85
C THR A 220 8.55 -23.12 -10.99
N SER A 221 8.14 -21.85 -11.12
CA SER A 221 8.81 -20.90 -11.99
C SER A 221 10.09 -20.49 -11.26
N GLY A 222 11.20 -21.11 -11.66
CA GLY A 222 12.54 -20.70 -11.26
C GLY A 222 12.73 -19.22 -11.59
N PHE A 223 13.13 -18.45 -10.58
CA PHE A 223 13.63 -17.08 -10.74
C PHE A 223 14.97 -17.10 -11.49
#